data_AF-A0A948TDQ4-F1
#
_entry.id   AF-A0A948TDQ4-F1
#
_cell.length_a   1.000
_cell.length_b   1.000
_cell.length_c   1.000
_cell.angle_alpha   90.00
_cell.angle_beta   90.00
_cell.angle_gamma   90.00
#
_symmetry.space_group_name_H-M   'P 1'
#
loop_
_entity.id
_entity.type
_entity.pdbx_description
1 polymer ?
#
loop_
_entity_poly.entity_id
_entity_poly.type
_entity_poly.pdbx_seq_one_letter_code
_entity_poly.pdbx_strand_id
1 'polypeptide(L)'
;MIAELIISAVASVSLSTPKVVYNVASEDKKVTNIEAYSVSEGKYLKRMYKINFIYNADGEVTDKNTYQWDERNSGYILKETEKFTK
;
A
#
# COMPACT_ATOMS: atom_id res chain seq x y z
N MET A 1 -12.98 2.16 7.29
CA MET A 1 -12.25 3.07 8.19
C MET A 1 -10.95 3.41 7.48
N ILE A 2 -10.72 4.68 7.12
CA ILE A 2 -9.48 5.11 6.47
C ILE A 2 -8.48 5.42 7.59
N ALA A 3 -7.35 4.71 7.62
CA ALA A 3 -6.31 4.91 8.62
C ALA A 3 -5.20 5.79 8.04
N GLU A 4 -4.94 6.95 8.65
CA GLU A 4 -3.78 7.77 8.33
C GLU A 4 -2.56 7.21 9.09
N LEU A 5 -1.63 6.57 8.37
CA LEU A 5 -0.35 6.15 8.93
C LEU A 5 0.70 7.24 8.64
N ILE A 6 1.07 8.02 9.65
CA ILE A 6 2.14 9.03 9.56
C ILE A 6 3.47 8.33 9.82
N ILE A 7 4.23 8.04 8.77
CA ILE A 7 5.62 7.57 8.88
C ILE A 7 6.53 8.80 8.90
N SER A 8 7.14 9.10 10.04
CA SER A 8 8.09 10.23 10.18
C SER A 8 9.52 9.81 9.87
N ALA A 9 10.10 10.36 8.79
CA ALA A 9 11.55 10.45 8.59
C ALA A 9 11.91 11.93 8.39
N VAL A 10 12.95 12.39 9.08
CA VAL A 10 13.22 13.82 9.35
C VAL A 10 14.04 14.48 8.21
N ALA A 11 13.52 15.62 7.72
CA ALA A 11 14.12 16.83 7.07
C ALA A 11 15.18 16.65 5.95
N SER A 12 15.21 17.38 4.83
CA SER A 12 14.67 18.69 4.45
C SER A 12 14.75 18.91 2.91
N VAL A 13 13.62 19.05 2.22
CA VAL A 13 13.45 19.86 0.99
C VAL A 13 11.96 20.21 0.88
N SER A 14 11.58 21.49 0.98
CA SER A 14 10.18 21.92 0.85
C SER A 14 9.81 22.08 -0.63
N LEU A 15 9.17 21.08 -1.23
CA LEU A 15 8.37 21.18 -2.46
C LEU A 15 7.39 20.00 -2.53
N SER A 16 6.16 20.24 -2.07
CA SER A 16 4.94 19.45 -2.32
C SER A 16 5.14 17.93 -2.49
N THR A 17 5.54 17.20 -1.44
CA THR A 17 5.38 15.75 -1.48
C THR A 17 3.89 15.48 -1.70
N PRO A 18 3.49 14.79 -2.78
CA PRO A 18 2.08 14.57 -3.05
C PRO A 18 1.49 13.84 -1.85
N LYS A 19 0.37 14.36 -1.31
CA LYS A 19 -0.30 13.73 -0.19
C LYS A 19 -0.66 12.30 -0.61
N VAL A 20 -0.09 11.31 0.07
CA VAL A 20 -0.43 9.90 -0.10
C VAL A 20 -1.41 9.51 1.00
N VAL A 21 -2.46 8.80 0.63
CA VAL A 21 -3.42 8.22 1.59
C VAL A 21 -3.49 6.72 1.37
N TYR A 22 -3.84 6.00 2.44
CA TYR A 22 -3.84 4.55 2.47
C TYR A 22 -5.24 4.03 2.77
N ASN A 23 -5.69 3.05 1.98
CA ASN A 23 -6.83 2.22 2.31
C ASN A 23 -6.30 0.88 2.80
N VAL A 24 -6.63 0.51 4.04
CA VAL A 24 -6.12 -0.71 4.68
C VAL A 24 -7.29 -1.66 4.91
N ALA A 25 -7.23 -2.84 4.29
CA ALA A 25 -8.15 -3.93 4.56
C ALA A 25 -7.53 -4.89 5.58
N SER A 26 -8.36 -5.37 6.51
CA SER A 26 -7.96 -6.35 7.50
C SER A 26 -9.06 -7.37 7.73
N GLU A 27 -8.67 -8.60 8.00
CA GLU A 27 -9.51 -9.73 8.36
C GLU A 27 -8.92 -10.36 9.62
N ASP A 28 -9.74 -10.64 10.63
CA ASP A 28 -9.29 -11.25 11.89
C ASP A 28 -8.04 -10.59 12.50
N LYS A 29 -8.00 -9.25 12.48
CA LYS A 29 -6.88 -8.40 12.94
C LYS A 29 -5.56 -8.55 12.15
N LYS A 30 -5.58 -9.24 11.02
CA LYS A 30 -4.45 -9.35 10.07
C LYS A 30 -4.68 -8.39 8.91
N VAL A 31 -3.66 -7.61 8.54
CA VAL A 31 -3.74 -6.73 7.38
C VAL A 31 -3.61 -7.57 6.13
N THR A 32 -4.67 -7.68 5.33
CA THR A 32 -4.67 -8.49 4.11
C THR A 32 -4.26 -7.69 2.89
N ASN A 33 -4.56 -6.39 2.88
CA ASN A 33 -4.29 -5.51 1.77
C ASN A 33 -4.05 -4.05 2.22
N ILE A 34 -3.11 -3.38 1.56
CA ILE A 34 -2.90 -1.93 1.65
C ILE A 34 -2.91 -1.38 0.23
N GLU A 35 -3.79 -0.42 -0.05
CA GLU A 35 -3.79 0.35 -1.29
C GLU A 35 -3.33 1.79 -1.02
N ALA A 36 -2.37 2.26 -1.81
CA ALA A 36 -1.87 3.62 -1.75
C ALA A 36 -2.42 4.47 -2.89
N TYR A 37 -2.81 5.69 -2.56
CA TYR A 37 -3.38 6.65 -3.48
C TYR A 37 -2.67 8.00 -3.35
N SER A 38 -2.40 8.67 -4.47
CA SER A 38 -2.05 10.09 -4.45
C SER A 38 -3.32 10.93 -4.47
N VAL A 39 -3.29 12.06 -3.76
CA VAL A 39 -4.40 13.03 -3.75
C VAL A 39 -4.13 14.13 -4.76
N SER A 40 -4.98 14.26 -5.77
CA SER A 40 -4.97 15.38 -6.73
C SER A 40 -6.13 16.33 -6.48
N GLU A 41 -5.88 17.63 -6.65
CA GLU A 41 -6.86 18.72 -6.43
C GLU A 41 -7.53 18.69 -5.05
N GLY A 42 -6.88 18.07 -4.05
CA GLY A 42 -7.40 17.96 -2.69
C GLY A 42 -8.62 17.04 -2.51
N LYS A 43 -9.17 16.45 -3.58
CA LYS A 43 -10.41 15.64 -3.53
C LYS A 43 -10.41 14.34 -4.33
N TYR A 44 -9.50 14.18 -5.29
CA TYR A 44 -9.47 13.00 -6.15
C TYR A 44 -8.33 12.07 -5.74
N LEU A 45 -8.62 10.77 -5.71
CA LEU A 45 -7.65 9.73 -5.42
C LEU A 45 -7.19 9.06 -6.72
N LYS A 46 -5.88 9.02 -6.95
CA LYS A 46 -5.27 8.27 -8.04
C LYS A 46 -4.52 7.05 -7.48
N ARG A 47 -4.86 5.86 -7.98
CA ARG A 47 -4.22 4.59 -7.58
C ARG A 47 -2.73 4.63 -7.88
N MET A 48 -1.91 4.17 -6.95
CA MET A 48 -0.45 4.12 -7.11
C MET A 48 0.05 2.68 -7.09
N TYR A 49 -0.11 2.02 -5.95
CA TYR A 49 0.32 0.65 -5.74
C TYR A 49 -0.60 -0.02 -4.73
N LYS A 50 -0.56 -1.34 -4.68
CA LYS A 50 -1.16 -2.13 -3.61
C LYS A 50 -0.18 -3.17 -3.10
N ILE A 51 -0.35 -3.54 -1.85
CA ILE A 51 0.41 -4.60 -1.20
C ILE A 51 -0.60 -5.61 -0.69
N ASN A 52 -0.37 -6.89 -0.98
CA ASN A 52 -1.13 -8.00 -0.41
C ASN A 52 -0.22 -8.82 0.49
N PHE A 53 -0.72 -9.22 1.65
CA PHE A 53 -0.02 -10.09 2.58
C PHE A 53 -0.66 -11.48 2.57
N ILE A 54 0.18 -12.50 2.47
CA ILE A 54 -0.22 -13.91 2.58
C ILE A 54 0.30 -14.42 3.91
N TYR A 55 -0.54 -15.18 4.61
CA TYR A 55 -0.27 -15.70 5.95
C TYR A 55 -0.27 -17.22 5.96
N ASN A 56 0.59 -17.82 6.78
CA ASN A 56 0.52 -19.25 7.11
C ASN A 56 -0.58 -19.54 8.15
N ALA A 57 -0.75 -20.82 8.48
CA ALA A 57 -1.72 -21.28 9.47
C ALA A 57 -1.46 -20.70 10.87
N ASP A 58 -0.20 -20.44 11.22
CA ASP A 58 0.21 -19.84 12.49
C ASP A 58 -0.05 -18.31 12.54
N GLY A 59 -0.46 -17.72 11.41
CA GLY A 59 -0.77 -16.30 11.29
C GLY A 59 0.45 -15.40 11.08
N GLU A 60 1.57 -15.97 10.66
CA GLU A 60 2.78 -15.24 10.26
C GLU A 60 2.73 -14.92 8.76
N VAL A 61 3.27 -13.77 8.37
CA VAL A 61 3.37 -13.37 6.96
C VAL A 61 4.40 -14.26 6.26
N THR A 62 4.00 -14.93 5.18
CA THR A 62 4.90 -15.72 4.32
C THR A 62 5.29 -14.96 3.06
N ASP A 63 4.38 -14.15 2.52
CA ASP A 63 4.61 -13.43 1.28
C ASP A 63 4.04 -12.01 1.37
N LYS A 64 4.78 -11.05 0.83
CA LYS A 64 4.32 -9.68 0.56
C LYS A 64 4.40 -9.44 -0.94
N ASN A 65 3.24 -9.36 -1.57
CA ASN A 65 3.12 -9.09 -3.00
C ASN A 65 2.88 -7.60 -3.22
N THR A 66 3.81 -6.94 -3.90
CA THR A 66 3.72 -5.53 -4.28
C THR A 66 3.28 -5.43 -5.74
N TYR A 67 2.19 -4.69 -5.98
CA TYR A 67 1.65 -4.44 -7.31
C TYR A 67 1.63 -2.95 -7.61
N GLN A 68 1.96 -2.59 -8.84
CA GLN A 68 1.86 -1.22 -9.32
C GLN A 68 0.60 -1.03 -10.17
N TRP A 69 -0.07 0.11 -10.01
CA TRP A 69 -1.18 0.48 -10.89
C TRP A 69 -0.65 0.81 -12.29
N ASP A 70 -1.21 0.16 -13.30
CA ASP A 70 -1.01 0.49 -14.70
C ASP A 70 -2.24 1.24 -15.21
N GLU A 71 -2.08 2.55 -15.44
CA GLU A 71 -3.15 3.41 -15.95
C GLU A 71 -3.62 2.98 -17.34
N ARG A 72 -2.73 2.41 -18.18
CA ARG A 72 -3.07 2.04 -19.56
C ARG A 72 -4.05 0.86 -19.59
N ASN A 73 -3.82 -0.10 -18.71
CA ASN A 73 -4.62 -1.32 -18.62
C ASN A 73 -5.70 -1.21 -17.54
N SER A 74 -5.74 -0.10 -16.78
CA SER A 74 -6.63 0.10 -15.63
C SER A 74 -6.61 -1.09 -14.67
N GLY A 75 -5.40 -1.58 -14.36
CA GLY A 75 -5.20 -2.80 -13.59
C GLY A 75 -3.93 -2.76 -12.75
N TYR A 76 -3.85 -3.64 -11.75
CA TYR A 76 -2.66 -3.82 -10.94
C TYR A 76 -1.76 -4.91 -11.52
N ILE A 77 -0.49 -4.58 -11.72
CA ILE A 77 0.53 -5.50 -12.23
C ILE A 77 1.47 -5.87 -11.09
N LEU A 78 1.68 -7.17 -10.86
CA LEU A 78 2.63 -7.66 -9.86
C LEU A 78 4.04 -7.23 -10.25
N LYS A 79 4.75 -6.59 -9.32
CA LYS A 79 6.13 -6.14 -9.52
C LYS A 79 7.12 -6.93 -8.69
N GLU A 80 6.72 -7.31 -7.48
CA GLU A 80 7.61 -7.96 -6.54
C GLU A 80 6.82 -8.89 -5.61
N THR A 81 7.44 -10.01 -5.27
CA THR A 81 7.02 -10.90 -4.19
C THR A 81 8.21 -11.06 -3.26
N GLU A 82 8.11 -10.49 -2.06
CA GLU A 82 9.04 -10.76 -0.98
C GLU A 82 8.56 -11.97 -0.20
N LYS A 83 9.43 -12.96 -0.04
CA LYS A 83 9.14 -14.18 0.75
C LYS A 83 9.84 -14.11 2.09
N PHE A 84 9.09 -14.41 3.14
CA PHE A 84 9.57 -14.49 4.51
C PHE A 84 9.56 -15.95 4.93
N THR A 85 10.68 -16.63 4.68
CA THR A 85 10.96 -17.94 5.28
C THR A 85 11.61 -17.73 6.64
N LYS A 86 11.09 -18.43 7.64
CA LYS A 86 11.75 -18.62 8.94
C LYS A 86 12.86 -19.66 8.83
#